data_AF-A0A1E4M7A7-F1
#
_entry.id   AF-A0A1E4M7A7-F1
#
_cell.length_a   1.000
_cell.length_b   1.000
_cell.length_c   1.000
_cell.angle_alpha   90.00
_cell.angle_beta   90.00
_cell.angle_gamma   90.00
#
_symmetry.space_group_name_H-M   'P 1'
#
loop_
_entity.id
_entity.type
_entity.pdbx_description
1 polymer ?
#
loop_
_entity_poly.entity_id
_entity_poly.type
_entity_poly.pdbx_seq_one_letter_code
_entity_poly.pdbx_strand_id
1 'polypeptide(L)'
;MRRMLDRARSDDGMSLIEVIVAMLVFAVISLGVAYSTVTIIKMTNDTRSRQVATNLATSQIDYARGLQDPFLVTNDEIVTTIGQRTYTLTQTVSWVDAGGNDVGCGTGTGVMQSKRVNVTVKWDNMLSTTPAVRVDTLISPDDRINDPNLGTIRISVLGVAGTGMANVGVTISPTSGGAALKDQPAPTNSDGCSFALKVTPGTYSVTINRSNSVDTNQATSPSKSVTVVAGGSIAALFQYDYAATFGLTYSAASGALLPTDLDTTFLSTYGAYVSSGGAKTQVLLHPVPSGYAGVAGKYIAPIPNGNQGCINVDPAAWPAGTVNGKALNAGVRMDNVAAAPQGSASMTIPLGSMTVTVPSNSYLFAVSVAGAAGSGDPGCAAAPTYSFGKLSGAKTIALPYGSWVLYYGANANGSGKLPVPASSVGLVGGVLGSVTTILAGGATVTLDPRTAK
;
A
#
# COMPACT_ATOMS: atom_id res chain seq x y z
N MET A 1 -17.47 73.68 85.47
CA MET A 1 -18.59 73.04 86.18
C MET A 1 -19.69 72.78 85.14
N ARG A 2 -20.17 71.51 85.08
CA ARG A 2 -21.12 70.93 84.09
C ARG A 2 -20.51 70.63 82.72
N ARG A 3 -20.63 69.45 82.11
CA ARG A 3 -21.23 68.14 82.42
C ARG A 3 -20.65 67.25 81.31
N MET A 4 -19.89 66.20 81.60
CA MET A 4 -20.34 64.79 81.55
C MET A 4 -21.32 64.48 80.40
N LEU A 5 -20.96 63.45 79.60
CA LEU A 5 -21.60 62.88 78.39
C LEU A 5 -21.08 63.58 77.11
N ASP A 6 -20.08 63.06 76.40
CA ASP A 6 -20.16 61.78 75.68
C ASP A 6 -18.97 60.85 75.91
N ARG A 7 -19.18 59.92 76.84
CA ARG A 7 -18.59 58.59 76.76
C ARG A 7 -19.75 57.62 76.58
N ALA A 8 -20.37 57.65 75.40
CA ALA A 8 -21.33 56.64 74.97
C ALA A 8 -21.59 56.80 73.46
N ARG A 9 -21.31 55.73 72.70
CA ARG A 9 -21.54 55.52 71.25
C ARG A 9 -20.48 56.19 70.37
N SER A 10 -19.55 55.46 69.74
CA SER A 10 -19.67 54.18 69.04
C SER A 10 -18.48 53.25 69.36
N ASP A 11 -18.58 52.30 70.30
CA ASP A 11 -18.94 50.93 69.90
C ASP A 11 -20.18 50.89 68.98
N ASP A 12 -19.99 51.26 67.72
CA ASP A 12 -20.82 50.68 66.68
C ASP A 12 -20.26 49.28 66.52
N GLY A 13 -20.90 48.35 67.23
CA GLY A 13 -20.71 46.93 66.98
C GLY A 13 -20.84 46.72 65.48
N MET A 14 -19.79 46.15 64.88
CA MET A 14 -19.75 45.76 63.48
C MET A 14 -21.13 45.23 63.09
N SER A 15 -21.84 45.96 62.22
CA SER A 15 -23.16 45.53 61.78
C SER A 15 -22.99 44.17 61.11
N LEU A 16 -23.92 43.24 61.35
CA LEU A 16 -23.89 41.91 60.74
C LEU A 16 -23.76 42.00 59.21
N ILE A 17 -24.27 43.09 58.60
CA ILE A 17 -24.16 43.36 57.17
C ILE A 17 -22.74 43.76 56.73
N GLU A 18 -21.99 44.48 57.57
CA GLU A 18 -20.63 44.92 57.28
C GLU A 18 -19.66 43.74 57.27
N VAL A 19 -19.83 42.79 58.20
CA VAL A 19 -19.06 41.54 58.23
C VAL A 19 -19.35 40.68 56.99
N ILE A 20 -20.61 40.60 56.56
CA ILE A 20 -20.99 39.84 55.35
C ILE A 20 -20.40 40.50 54.08
N VAL A 21 -20.49 41.82 53.95
CA VAL A 21 -19.92 42.55 52.80
C VAL A 21 -18.40 42.46 52.80
N ALA A 22 -17.74 42.58 53.96
CA ALA A 22 -16.30 42.42 54.08
C ALA A 22 -15.84 41.00 53.70
N MET A 23 -16.56 39.96 54.10
CA MET A 23 -16.28 38.58 53.70
C MET A 23 -16.51 38.34 52.21
N LEU A 24 -17.53 38.95 51.60
CA LEU A 24 -17.78 38.86 50.16
C LEU A 24 -16.65 39.52 49.35
N VAL A 25 -16.27 40.75 49.71
CA VAL A 25 -15.18 41.48 49.04
C VAL A 25 -13.86 40.72 49.23
N PHE A 26 -13.59 40.24 50.44
CA PHE A 26 -12.42 39.42 50.72
C PHE A 26 -12.41 38.12 49.88
N ALA A 27 -13.55 37.45 49.73
CA ALA A 27 -13.66 36.24 48.93
C ALA A 27 -13.37 36.50 47.45
N VAL A 28 -13.92 37.59 46.88
CA VAL A 28 -13.69 37.96 45.48
C VAL A 28 -12.21 38.30 45.24
N ILE A 29 -11.60 39.10 46.13
CA ILE A 29 -10.17 39.45 46.03
C ILE A 29 -9.30 38.19 46.19
N SER A 30 -9.61 37.32 47.15
CA SER A 30 -8.86 36.09 47.39
C SER A 30 -8.91 35.14 46.20
N LEU A 31 -10.07 35.01 45.53
CA LEU A 31 -10.21 34.21 44.30
C LEU A 31 -9.37 34.79 43.16
N GLY A 32 -9.37 36.12 42.99
CA GLY A 32 -8.53 36.79 41.99
C GLY A 32 -7.04 36.56 42.22
N VAL A 33 -6.58 36.65 43.46
CA VAL A 33 -5.18 36.40 43.84
C VAL A 33 -4.82 34.92 43.67
N ALA A 34 -5.69 34.00 44.08
CA ALA A 34 -5.47 32.56 43.91
C ALA A 34 -5.33 32.18 42.43
N TYR A 35 -6.22 32.69 41.57
CA TYR A 35 -6.17 32.42 40.13
C TYR A 35 -4.91 33.00 39.48
N SER A 36 -4.52 34.22 39.89
CA SER A 36 -3.29 34.86 39.42
C SER A 36 -2.06 34.04 39.82
N THR A 37 -2.02 33.54 41.05
CA THR A 37 -0.92 32.71 41.56
C THR A 37 -0.81 31.39 40.80
N VAL A 38 -1.93 30.71 40.56
CA VAL A 38 -1.96 29.47 39.76
C VAL A 38 -1.47 29.73 38.34
N THR A 39 -1.87 30.85 37.73
CA THR A 39 -1.43 31.24 36.38
C THR A 39 0.07 31.49 36.33
N ILE A 40 0.62 32.24 37.30
CA ILE A 40 2.06 32.49 37.41
C ILE A 40 2.83 31.19 37.59
N ILE A 41 2.34 30.25 38.42
CA ILE A 41 2.97 28.93 38.61
C ILE A 41 2.97 28.16 37.30
N LYS A 42 1.84 28.14 36.57
CA LYS A 42 1.75 27.49 35.25
C LYS A 42 2.73 28.09 34.25
N MET A 43 2.78 29.42 34.15
CA MET A 43 3.72 30.13 33.26
C MET A 43 5.18 29.88 33.64
N THR A 44 5.50 29.84 34.93
CA THR A 44 6.86 29.56 35.42
C THR A 44 7.27 28.13 35.09
N ASN A 45 6.38 27.17 35.34
CA ASN A 45 6.61 25.78 35.00
C ASN A 45 6.76 25.57 33.50
N ASP A 46 5.98 26.26 32.67
CA ASP A 46 6.07 26.20 31.22
C ASP A 46 7.38 26.85 30.70
N THR A 47 7.80 27.97 31.30
CA THR A 47 9.10 28.61 30.99
C THR A 47 10.26 27.69 31.32
N ARG A 48 10.20 26.97 32.44
CA ARG A 48 11.21 25.97 32.81
C ARG A 48 11.23 24.80 31.83
N SER A 49 10.07 24.31 31.40
CA SER A 49 9.99 23.28 30.35
C SER A 49 10.61 23.76 29.05
N ARG A 50 10.35 25.02 28.68
CA ARG A 50 10.90 25.62 27.47
C ARG A 50 12.43 25.71 27.50
N GLN A 51 13.03 25.98 28.65
CA GLN A 51 14.49 25.94 28.82
C GLN A 51 15.06 24.55 28.57
N VAL A 52 14.42 23.51 29.13
CA VAL A 52 14.81 22.11 28.91
C VAL A 52 14.63 21.74 27.43
N ALA A 53 13.50 22.12 26.83
CA ALA A 53 13.21 21.90 25.42
C ALA A 53 14.25 22.56 24.49
N THR A 54 14.70 23.77 24.81
CA THR A 54 15.80 24.44 24.07
C THR A 54 17.11 23.66 24.18
N ASN A 55 17.49 23.21 25.37
CA ASN A 55 18.72 22.42 25.53
C ASN A 55 18.64 21.08 24.77
N LEU A 56 17.47 20.43 24.81
CA LEU A 56 17.19 19.21 24.04
C LEU A 56 17.29 19.47 22.53
N ALA A 57 16.68 20.54 22.02
CA ALA A 57 16.73 20.91 20.61
C ALA A 57 18.17 21.17 20.14
N THR A 58 18.94 21.95 20.91
CA THR A 58 20.35 22.25 20.59
C THR A 58 21.20 20.99 20.65
N SER A 59 21.04 20.15 21.67
CA SER A 59 21.77 18.88 21.79
C SER A 59 21.52 17.97 20.58
N GLN A 60 20.29 17.92 20.07
CA GLN A 60 19.97 17.12 18.89
C GLN A 60 20.59 17.70 17.62
N ILE A 61 20.63 19.02 17.47
CA ILE A 61 21.32 19.70 16.36
C ILE A 61 22.83 19.42 16.39
N ASP A 62 23.44 19.46 17.57
CA ASP A 62 24.86 19.17 17.72
C ASP A 62 25.16 17.69 17.44
N TYR A 63 24.26 16.78 17.83
CA TYR A 63 24.34 15.37 17.42
C TYR A 63 24.30 15.22 15.89
N ALA A 64 23.33 15.87 15.22
CA ALA A 64 23.21 15.82 13.76
C ALA A 64 24.45 16.37 13.05
N ARG A 65 25.06 17.46 13.56
CA ARG A 65 26.33 18.00 13.06
C ARG A 65 27.53 17.09 13.31
N GLY A 66 27.51 16.35 14.43
CA GLY A 66 28.57 15.42 14.82
C GLY A 66 28.67 14.18 13.92
N LEU A 67 27.64 13.87 13.12
CA LEU A 67 27.66 12.71 12.22
C LEU A 67 28.65 12.86 11.05
N GLN A 68 29.16 14.07 10.77
CA GLN A 68 30.09 14.47 9.68
C GLN A 68 29.58 14.20 8.26
N ASP A 69 28.99 13.03 8.01
CA ASP A 69 28.32 12.69 6.76
C ASP A 69 26.85 13.15 6.79
N PRO A 70 26.47 14.17 5.98
CA PRO A 70 25.08 14.62 5.91
C PRO A 70 24.13 13.53 5.39
N PHE A 71 24.59 12.52 4.66
CA PHE A 71 23.72 11.44 4.16
C PHE A 71 23.17 10.55 5.29
N LEU A 72 23.85 10.49 6.44
CA LEU A 72 23.43 9.74 7.63
C LEU A 72 22.36 10.47 8.47
N VAL A 73 22.17 11.78 8.26
CA VAL A 73 21.21 12.60 9.02
C VAL A 73 19.80 12.41 8.45
N THR A 74 18.89 11.70 9.14
CA THR A 74 17.54 11.40 8.62
C THR A 74 16.44 12.08 9.43
N ASN A 75 15.18 11.99 8.98
CA ASN A 75 14.06 12.31 9.87
C ASN A 75 14.09 11.37 11.09
N ASP A 76 13.69 11.91 12.24
CA ASP A 76 13.67 11.15 13.50
C ASP A 76 12.63 11.72 14.49
N GLU A 77 12.10 10.88 15.36
CA GLU A 77 11.23 11.27 16.46
C GLU A 77 11.69 10.61 17.76
N ILE A 78 12.04 11.45 18.75
CA ILE A 78 12.59 11.02 20.02
C ILE A 78 11.65 11.47 21.13
N VAL A 79 11.17 10.52 21.94
CA VAL A 79 10.40 10.81 23.15
C VAL A 79 11.29 10.58 24.36
N THR A 80 11.44 11.60 25.21
CA THR A 80 12.26 11.53 26.42
C THR A 80 11.55 12.16 27.61
N THR A 81 11.74 11.58 28.80
CA THR A 81 11.16 12.08 30.05
C THR A 81 12.26 12.67 30.91
N ILE A 82 12.14 13.95 31.27
CA ILE A 82 13.07 14.64 32.17
C ILE A 82 12.29 15.15 33.38
N GLY A 83 12.56 14.55 34.53
CA GLY A 83 11.77 14.78 35.74
C GLY A 83 10.38 14.16 35.62
N GLN A 84 9.34 14.98 35.74
CA GLN A 84 7.93 14.54 35.62
C GLN A 84 7.29 14.99 34.29
N ARG A 85 8.10 15.42 33.32
CA ARG A 85 7.61 15.91 32.01
C ARG A 85 8.18 15.09 30.87
N THR A 86 7.34 14.87 29.88
CA THR A 86 7.66 14.14 28.66
C THR A 86 7.80 15.13 27.52
N TYR A 87 8.94 15.05 26.82
CA TYR A 87 9.28 15.86 25.67
C TYR A 87 9.27 14.99 24.42
N THR A 88 8.65 15.50 23.36
CA THR A 88 8.68 14.90 22.02
C THR A 88 9.51 15.81 21.13
N LEU A 89 10.66 15.31 20.69
CA LEU A 89 11.52 15.95 19.71
C LEU A 89 11.20 15.37 18.35
N THR A 90 10.92 16.22 17.38
CA THR A 90 10.73 15.85 15.97
C THR A 90 11.84 16.50 15.15
N GLN A 91 12.72 15.69 14.58
CA GLN A 91 13.74 16.11 13.63
C GLN A 91 13.22 15.91 12.21
N THR A 92 13.13 17.00 11.46
CA THR A 92 12.77 16.98 10.04
C THR A 92 13.95 17.41 9.19
N VAL A 93 14.21 16.68 8.12
CA VAL A 93 15.43 16.84 7.31
C VAL A 93 15.11 16.85 5.82
N SER A 94 15.64 17.84 5.11
CA SER A 94 15.50 18.01 3.66
C SER A 94 16.84 18.39 3.05
N TRP A 95 17.14 17.94 1.82
CA TRP A 95 18.21 18.62 1.06
C TRP A 95 17.72 20.00 0.64
N VAL A 96 18.63 20.94 0.45
CA VAL A 96 18.32 22.25 -0.13
C VAL A 96 19.17 22.50 -1.37
N ASP A 97 18.55 23.10 -2.39
CA ASP A 97 19.23 23.54 -3.60
C ASP A 97 19.80 24.96 -3.47
N ALA A 98 20.42 25.46 -4.53
CA ALA A 98 20.97 26.82 -4.61
C ALA A 98 19.92 27.92 -4.45
N GLY A 99 18.65 27.63 -4.75
CA GLY A 99 17.52 28.55 -4.55
C GLY A 99 16.95 28.51 -3.14
N GLY A 100 17.47 27.64 -2.27
CA GLY A 100 16.97 27.44 -0.91
C GLY A 100 15.72 26.58 -0.83
N ASN A 101 15.33 25.91 -1.92
CA ASN A 101 14.16 25.03 -1.98
C ASN A 101 14.52 23.65 -1.43
N ASP A 102 13.56 23.02 -0.75
CA ASP A 102 13.72 21.65 -0.28
C ASP A 102 13.70 20.67 -1.49
N VAL A 103 14.74 19.86 -1.59
CA VAL A 103 14.97 18.81 -2.58
C VAL A 103 15.00 17.49 -1.83
N GLY A 104 14.29 16.48 -2.32
CA GLY A 104 14.31 15.14 -1.74
C GLY A 104 15.05 14.16 -2.65
N CYS A 105 15.29 12.95 -2.15
CA CYS A 105 15.70 11.87 -3.06
C CYS A 105 14.62 11.59 -4.13
N GLY A 106 13.35 11.85 -3.80
CA GLY A 106 12.21 11.70 -4.70
C GLY A 106 11.58 12.98 -5.28
N THR A 107 12.04 14.16 -4.87
CA THR A 107 11.42 15.46 -5.24
C THR A 107 12.48 16.48 -5.67
N GLY A 108 12.09 17.42 -6.55
CA GLY A 108 12.94 18.50 -7.05
C GLY A 108 13.94 18.06 -8.13
N THR A 109 14.38 19.00 -8.96
CA THR A 109 15.39 18.76 -10.02
C THR A 109 16.74 19.40 -9.69
N GLY A 110 16.81 20.13 -8.58
CA GLY A 110 17.96 20.88 -8.14
C GLY A 110 19.13 20.00 -7.71
N VAL A 111 20.32 20.58 -7.84
CA VAL A 111 21.59 20.09 -7.31
C VAL A 111 21.52 20.20 -5.78
N MET A 112 21.67 19.08 -5.07
CA MET A 112 21.73 19.07 -3.60
C MET A 112 23.00 19.80 -3.13
N GLN A 113 22.85 20.85 -2.32
CA GLN A 113 23.97 21.66 -1.84
C GLN A 113 24.23 21.47 -0.35
N SER A 114 23.19 21.58 0.47
CA SER A 114 23.28 21.42 1.93
C SER A 114 22.07 20.65 2.43
N LYS A 115 22.17 20.12 3.64
CA LYS A 115 21.06 19.44 4.31
C LYS A 115 20.51 20.34 5.40
N ARG A 116 19.22 20.69 5.30
CA ARG A 116 18.50 21.44 6.31
C ARG A 116 17.98 20.48 7.36
N VAL A 117 18.30 20.76 8.62
CA VAL A 117 17.82 20.02 9.77
C VAL A 117 17.00 20.97 10.63
N ASN A 118 15.74 20.63 10.84
CA ASN A 118 14.86 21.32 11.74
C ASN A 118 14.51 20.42 12.92
N VAL A 119 14.77 20.85 14.14
CA VAL A 119 14.35 20.14 15.36
C VAL A 119 13.27 20.96 16.05
N THR A 120 12.10 20.36 16.23
CA THR A 120 10.99 20.92 16.98
C THR A 120 10.76 20.11 18.24
N VAL A 121 10.63 20.76 19.39
CA VAL A 121 10.41 20.10 20.69
C VAL A 121 9.12 20.60 21.32
N LYS A 122 8.24 19.65 21.64
CA LYS A 122 7.01 19.85 22.40
C LYS A 122 7.08 19.09 23.72
N TRP A 123 6.25 19.46 24.69
CA TRP A 123 6.12 18.74 25.96
C TRP A 123 4.68 18.51 26.35
N ASP A 124 4.47 17.54 27.24
CA ASP A 124 3.18 17.27 27.84
C ASP A 124 2.68 18.46 28.66
N ASN A 125 1.36 18.71 28.62
CA ASN A 125 0.72 19.82 29.33
C ASN A 125 1.31 21.20 28.98
N MET A 126 1.87 21.34 27.77
CA MET A 126 2.29 22.62 27.20
C MET A 126 1.09 23.56 27.05
N LEU A 127 1.26 24.83 27.43
CA LEU A 127 0.20 25.82 27.27
C LEU A 127 -0.12 26.01 25.78
N SER A 128 -1.39 26.11 25.42
CA SER A 128 -1.82 26.28 24.02
C SER A 128 -1.30 27.56 23.37
N THR A 129 -0.98 28.58 24.17
CA THR A 129 -0.40 29.85 23.73
C THR A 129 1.12 29.81 23.61
N THR A 130 1.79 28.80 24.16
CA THR A 130 3.24 28.66 24.05
C THR A 130 3.58 28.03 22.70
N PRO A 131 4.47 28.63 21.88
CA PRO A 131 4.95 27.98 20.67
C PRO A 131 5.96 26.88 21.01
N ALA A 132 5.98 25.81 20.21
CA ALA A 132 6.99 24.77 20.32
C ALA A 132 8.39 25.36 20.11
N VAL A 133 9.39 24.81 20.80
CA VAL A 133 10.78 25.24 20.58
C VAL A 133 11.25 24.68 19.25
N ARG A 134 11.84 25.53 18.40
CA ARG A 134 12.30 25.18 17.07
C ARG A 134 13.73 25.68 16.89
N VAL A 135 14.62 24.80 16.40
CA VAL A 135 15.99 25.14 16.01
C VAL A 135 16.24 24.61 14.61
N ASP A 136 16.86 25.44 13.77
CA ASP A 136 17.19 25.13 12.38
C ASP A 136 18.71 25.21 12.17
N THR A 137 19.27 24.27 11.41
CA THR A 137 20.66 24.36 10.90
C THR A 137 20.74 23.90 9.45
N LEU A 138 21.80 24.33 8.78
CA LEU A 138 22.28 23.72 7.54
C LEU A 138 23.56 22.93 7.85
N ILE A 139 23.68 21.75 7.25
CA ILE A 139 24.88 20.91 7.27
C ILE A 139 25.35 20.82 5.83
N SER A 140 26.58 21.26 5.59
CA SER A 140 27.21 21.13 4.28
C SER A 140 28.04 19.83 4.24
N PRO A 141 28.08 19.13 3.11
CA PRO A 141 28.97 18.00 2.92
C PRO A 141 30.44 18.47 2.87
N ASP A 142 31.36 17.62 3.34
CA ASP A 142 32.80 17.93 3.33
C ASP A 142 33.42 17.93 1.92
N ASP A 143 32.75 17.32 0.94
CA ASP A 143 33.18 17.29 -0.45
C ASP A 143 32.03 17.70 -1.38
N ARG A 144 32.39 18.06 -2.62
CA ARG A 144 31.42 18.34 -3.67
C ARG A 144 30.59 17.09 -3.97
N ILE A 145 29.31 17.13 -3.55
CA ILE A 145 28.28 16.18 -3.99
C ILE A 145 28.17 16.19 -5.52
N ASN A 146 28.33 17.36 -6.14
CA ASN A 146 28.22 17.54 -7.58
C ASN A 146 29.56 17.97 -8.20
N ASP A 147 30.10 17.10 -9.04
CA ASP A 147 31.24 17.37 -9.92
C ASP A 147 30.68 17.84 -11.28
N PRO A 148 31.20 18.92 -11.88
CA PRO A 148 30.70 19.42 -13.16
C PRO A 148 30.80 18.42 -14.32
N ASN A 149 31.66 17.40 -14.22
CA ASN A 149 31.87 16.37 -15.25
C ASN A 149 31.15 15.05 -14.94
N LEU A 150 30.61 14.90 -13.73
CA LEU A 150 29.90 13.70 -13.28
C LEU A 150 28.46 14.07 -12.89
N GLY A 151 27.63 13.09 -12.60
CA GLY A 151 26.28 13.32 -12.12
C GLY A 151 25.94 12.54 -10.87
N THR A 152 24.71 12.73 -10.40
CA THR A 152 24.19 12.08 -9.19
C THR A 152 22.90 11.35 -9.49
N ILE A 153 22.81 10.07 -9.12
CA ILE A 153 21.56 9.32 -9.13
C ILE A 153 21.01 9.32 -7.71
N ARG A 154 19.78 9.83 -7.54
CA ARG A 154 19.01 9.77 -6.31
C ARG A 154 18.02 8.62 -6.42
N ILE A 155 17.92 7.79 -5.39
CA ILE A 155 17.01 6.66 -5.35
C ILE A 155 16.01 6.95 -4.24
N SER A 156 14.72 6.86 -4.56
CA SER A 156 13.64 7.00 -3.60
C SER A 156 12.78 5.75 -3.65
N VAL A 157 12.65 5.09 -2.51
CA VAL A 157 11.82 3.90 -2.35
C VAL A 157 10.78 4.20 -1.30
N LEU A 158 9.53 4.30 -1.74
CA LEU A 158 8.38 4.59 -0.88
C LEU A 158 7.51 3.35 -0.75
N GLY A 159 7.06 3.10 0.47
CA GLY A 159 6.03 2.10 0.76
C GLY A 159 4.64 2.59 0.38
N VAL A 160 3.63 1.76 0.64
CA VAL A 160 2.23 2.03 0.29
C VAL A 160 1.67 3.27 0.98
N ALA A 161 2.15 3.57 2.19
CA ALA A 161 1.76 4.74 2.98
C ALA A 161 2.47 6.04 2.53
N GLY A 162 3.30 5.98 1.49
CA GLY A 162 4.17 7.09 1.08
C GLY A 162 5.36 7.33 2.00
N THR A 163 5.59 6.44 2.97
CA THR A 163 6.73 6.48 3.89
C THR A 163 7.97 5.89 3.25
N GLY A 164 9.13 6.39 3.66
CA GLY A 164 10.42 5.84 3.27
C GLY A 164 10.59 4.37 3.65
N MET A 165 11.10 3.56 2.72
CA MET A 165 11.42 2.16 2.96
C MET A 165 12.91 1.98 3.19
N ALA A 166 13.31 1.75 4.44
CA ALA A 166 14.71 1.58 4.85
C ALA A 166 15.27 0.21 4.49
N ASN A 167 16.59 0.09 4.39
CA ASN A 167 17.38 -1.13 4.16
C ASN A 167 17.07 -1.87 2.84
N VAL A 168 16.56 -1.16 1.82
CA VAL A 168 16.34 -1.73 0.48
C VAL A 168 17.67 -1.72 -0.26
N GLY A 169 18.10 -2.89 -0.74
CA GLY A 169 19.32 -3.01 -1.53
C GLY A 169 19.16 -2.30 -2.86
N VAL A 170 20.22 -1.61 -3.29
CA VAL A 170 20.25 -0.86 -4.55
C VAL A 170 21.43 -1.34 -5.37
N THR A 171 21.21 -1.62 -6.64
CA THR A 171 22.26 -1.97 -7.61
C THR A 171 22.09 -1.13 -8.86
N ILE A 172 23.17 -0.49 -9.29
CA ILE A 172 23.23 0.38 -10.46
C ILE A 172 24.25 -0.20 -11.44
N SER A 173 23.79 -0.48 -12.65
CA SER A 173 24.63 -1.01 -13.73
C SER A 173 24.50 -0.13 -14.99
N PRO A 174 25.62 0.22 -15.66
CA PRO A 174 25.55 0.96 -16.91
C PRO A 174 24.88 0.11 -17.99
N THR A 175 24.03 0.74 -18.79
CA THR A 175 23.35 0.12 -19.93
C THR A 175 23.80 0.70 -21.26
N SER A 176 24.23 1.97 -21.29
CA SER A 176 24.79 2.62 -22.49
C SER A 176 25.61 3.85 -22.14
N GLY A 177 26.80 4.02 -22.72
CA GLY A 177 27.63 5.23 -22.60
C GLY A 177 28.25 5.54 -21.23
N GLY A 178 27.77 4.94 -20.14
CA GLY A 178 28.29 5.11 -18.78
C GLY A 178 29.38 4.11 -18.40
N ALA A 179 30.03 4.36 -17.25
CA ALA A 179 30.99 3.45 -16.63
C ALA A 179 30.39 2.75 -15.40
N ALA A 180 30.90 1.56 -15.07
CA ALA A 180 30.54 0.87 -13.83
C ALA A 180 30.92 1.73 -12.61
N LEU A 181 30.06 1.75 -11.60
CA LEU A 181 30.34 2.46 -10.36
C LEU A 181 31.47 1.74 -9.62
N LYS A 182 32.40 2.51 -9.05
CA LYS A 182 33.47 1.99 -8.18
C LYS A 182 32.88 1.27 -6.97
N ASP A 183 31.90 1.92 -6.34
CA ASP A 183 31.18 1.43 -5.17
C ASP A 183 29.67 1.53 -5.44
N GLN A 184 28.93 0.48 -5.15
CA GLN A 184 27.46 0.52 -5.20
C GLN A 184 26.93 1.37 -4.04
N PRO A 185 25.81 2.09 -4.24
CA PRO A 185 25.26 2.91 -3.18
C PRO A 185 24.80 2.04 -2.00
N ALA A 186 24.85 2.59 -0.80
CA ALA A 186 24.35 1.92 0.39
C ALA A 186 22.85 1.59 0.26
N PRO A 187 22.33 0.60 1.01
CA PRO A 187 20.90 0.40 1.13
C PRO A 187 20.18 1.69 1.56
N THR A 188 18.90 1.80 1.23
CA THR A 188 18.11 2.98 1.59
C THR A 188 18.10 3.25 3.09
N ASN A 189 18.12 4.52 3.49
CA ASN A 189 17.99 4.93 4.88
C ASN A 189 16.50 4.94 5.34
N SER A 190 16.22 5.38 6.58
CA SER A 190 14.85 5.46 7.14
C SER A 190 13.88 6.29 6.29
N ASP A 191 14.38 7.26 5.54
CA ASP A 191 13.60 8.10 4.62
C ASP A 191 13.36 7.43 3.26
N GLY A 192 13.83 6.20 3.06
CA GLY A 192 13.72 5.48 1.79
C GLY A 192 14.69 6.00 0.73
N CYS A 193 15.72 6.74 1.13
CA CYS A 193 16.66 7.38 0.23
C CYS A 193 17.97 6.61 0.14
N SER A 194 18.51 6.51 -1.08
CA SER A 194 19.89 6.09 -1.35
C SER A 194 20.47 6.96 -2.47
N PHE A 195 21.79 7.10 -2.52
CA PHE A 195 22.47 8.05 -3.39
C PHE A 195 23.71 7.43 -4.01
N ALA A 196 23.82 7.53 -5.33
CA ALA A 196 25.06 7.29 -6.04
C ALA A 196 25.62 8.62 -6.53
N LEU A 197 26.76 9.00 -5.98
CA LEU A 197 27.45 10.26 -6.26
C LEU A 197 28.56 10.02 -7.29
N LYS A 198 29.00 11.09 -7.97
CA LYS A 198 30.15 11.05 -8.89
C LYS A 198 30.00 9.98 -10.00
N VAL A 199 28.79 9.83 -10.52
CA VAL A 199 28.44 8.85 -11.56
C VAL A 199 28.84 9.41 -12.93
N THR A 200 29.58 8.64 -13.73
CA THR A 200 29.92 9.02 -15.11
C THR A 200 28.64 9.24 -15.94
N PRO A 201 28.58 10.28 -16.80
CA PRO A 201 27.43 10.46 -17.68
C PRO A 201 27.16 9.23 -18.56
N GLY A 202 25.88 8.89 -18.73
CA GLY A 202 25.44 7.67 -19.42
C GLY A 202 24.07 7.19 -18.98
N THR A 203 23.56 6.13 -19.60
CA THR A 203 22.31 5.46 -19.20
C THR A 203 22.62 4.28 -18.28
N TYR A 204 21.81 4.15 -17.23
CA TYR A 204 21.97 3.16 -16.17
C TYR A 204 20.64 2.47 -15.87
N SER A 205 20.73 1.20 -15.49
CA SER A 205 19.64 0.45 -14.85
C SER A 205 19.83 0.53 -13.33
N VAL A 206 18.85 1.10 -12.63
CA VAL A 206 18.75 1.08 -11.17
C VAL A 206 17.79 -0.04 -10.79
N THR A 207 18.30 -1.07 -10.13
CA THR A 207 17.51 -2.20 -9.63
C THR A 207 17.48 -2.13 -8.11
N ILE A 208 16.31 -2.36 -7.53
CA ILE A 208 16.18 -2.49 -6.08
C ILE A 208 15.77 -3.91 -5.69
N ASN A 209 16.19 -4.36 -4.52
CA ASN A 209 15.76 -5.65 -4.00
C ASN A 209 15.66 -5.64 -2.47
N ARG A 210 14.68 -6.39 -1.97
CA ARG A 210 14.54 -6.72 -0.56
C ARG A 210 13.71 -7.98 -0.44
N SER A 211 14.10 -8.87 0.47
CA SER A 211 13.33 -10.08 0.77
C SER A 211 11.89 -9.75 1.18
N ASN A 212 10.94 -10.56 0.72
CA ASN A 212 9.50 -10.45 1.02
C ASN A 212 8.89 -9.09 0.65
N SER A 213 9.44 -8.40 -0.35
CA SER A 213 8.91 -7.15 -0.85
C SER A 213 8.64 -7.24 -2.35
N VAL A 214 7.68 -6.45 -2.81
CA VAL A 214 7.25 -6.39 -4.22
C VAL A 214 6.82 -4.98 -4.59
N ASP A 215 6.99 -4.62 -5.87
CA ASP A 215 6.45 -3.39 -6.43
C ASP A 215 4.96 -3.54 -6.81
N THR A 216 4.35 -2.46 -7.30
CA THR A 216 2.95 -2.47 -7.74
C THR A 216 2.67 -3.42 -8.92
N ASN A 217 3.70 -3.85 -9.66
CA ASN A 217 3.63 -4.86 -10.71
C ASN A 217 3.94 -6.28 -10.19
N GLN A 218 4.06 -6.45 -8.87
CA GLN A 218 4.41 -7.70 -8.19
C GLN A 218 5.83 -8.20 -8.48
N ALA A 219 6.73 -7.33 -8.97
CA ALA A 219 8.13 -7.66 -9.19
C ALA A 219 8.90 -7.60 -7.86
N THR A 220 9.63 -8.66 -7.54
CA THR A 220 10.50 -8.76 -6.35
C THR A 220 11.85 -8.05 -6.51
N SER A 221 12.18 -7.64 -7.73
CA SER A 221 13.41 -6.87 -8.02
C SER A 221 13.16 -5.93 -9.21
N PRO A 222 12.32 -4.90 -9.03
CA PRO A 222 12.00 -3.97 -10.10
C PRO A 222 13.24 -3.16 -10.51
N SER A 223 13.28 -2.76 -11.78
CA SER A 223 14.35 -1.94 -12.34
C SER A 223 13.80 -0.72 -13.09
N LYS A 224 14.54 0.39 -13.03
CA LYS A 224 14.26 1.61 -13.80
C LYS A 224 15.50 2.07 -14.55
N SER A 225 15.30 2.47 -15.80
CA SER A 225 16.33 3.12 -16.60
C SER A 225 16.38 4.62 -16.29
N VAL A 226 17.59 5.14 -16.05
CA VAL A 226 17.85 6.57 -15.84
C VAL A 226 19.02 7.03 -16.70
N THR A 227 18.99 8.29 -17.13
CA THR A 227 20.09 8.89 -17.89
C THR A 227 20.75 9.98 -17.06
N VAL A 228 22.04 9.83 -16.84
CA VAL A 228 22.90 10.76 -16.09
C VAL A 228 23.60 11.68 -17.07
N VAL A 229 23.56 12.97 -16.81
CA VAL A 229 24.28 14.01 -17.55
C VAL A 229 25.31 14.69 -16.64
N ALA A 230 26.36 15.25 -17.24
CA ALA A 230 27.42 15.95 -16.50
C ALA A 230 26.85 17.15 -15.74
N GLY A 231 27.24 17.31 -14.47
CA GLY A 231 26.72 18.30 -13.53
C GLY A 231 25.26 18.11 -13.12
N GLY A 232 24.58 17.07 -13.63
CA GLY A 232 23.15 16.85 -13.43
C GLY A 232 22.83 15.90 -12.28
N SER A 233 21.57 15.94 -11.84
CA SER A 233 21.03 14.97 -10.88
C SER A 233 19.69 14.42 -11.34
N ILE A 234 19.53 13.11 -11.27
CA ILE A 234 18.35 12.37 -11.73
C ILE A 234 17.81 11.47 -10.63
N ALA A 235 16.49 11.28 -10.56
CA ALA A 235 15.84 10.44 -9.56
C ALA A 235 15.29 9.14 -10.17
N ALA A 236 15.54 8.02 -9.50
CA ALA A 236 14.89 6.74 -9.72
C ALA A 236 13.86 6.50 -8.60
N LEU A 237 12.57 6.57 -8.93
CA LEU A 237 11.47 6.50 -7.96
C LEU A 237 10.85 5.10 -7.97
N PHE A 238 10.70 4.46 -6.82
CA PHE A 238 10.09 3.14 -6.69
C PHE A 238 8.95 3.18 -5.67
N GLN A 239 7.82 2.56 -6.04
CA GLN A 239 6.79 2.20 -5.09
C GLN A 239 6.94 0.71 -4.78
N TYR A 240 7.42 0.40 -3.58
CA TYR A 240 7.91 -0.92 -3.22
C TYR A 240 7.75 -1.10 -1.72
N ASP A 241 7.06 -2.16 -1.30
CA ASP A 241 6.77 -2.40 0.11
C ASP A 241 6.87 -3.89 0.42
N TYR A 242 6.85 -4.26 1.69
CA TYR A 242 6.65 -5.64 2.09
C TYR A 242 5.35 -6.18 1.51
N ALA A 243 5.43 -7.38 0.92
CA ALA A 243 4.25 -8.05 0.43
C ALA A 243 3.30 -8.38 1.59
N ALA A 244 2.01 -8.22 1.33
CA ALA A 244 0.96 -8.80 2.15
C ALA A 244 0.71 -10.25 1.72
N THR A 245 0.33 -11.09 2.68
CA THR A 245 0.03 -12.50 2.44
C THR A 245 -1.47 -12.72 2.28
N PHE A 246 -1.90 -13.24 1.15
CA PHE A 246 -3.30 -13.58 0.94
C PHE A 246 -3.50 -15.08 0.88
N GLY A 247 -4.22 -15.63 1.85
CA GLY A 247 -4.68 -17.01 1.83
C GLY A 247 -5.81 -17.18 0.81
N LEU A 248 -5.72 -18.19 -0.03
CA LEU A 248 -6.64 -18.42 -1.13
C LEU A 248 -7.45 -19.69 -0.90
N THR A 249 -8.77 -19.55 -0.95
CA THR A 249 -9.70 -20.68 -0.99
C THR A 249 -10.51 -20.57 -2.27
N TYR A 250 -10.56 -21.64 -3.05
CA TYR A 250 -11.36 -21.69 -4.27
C TYR A 250 -12.74 -22.27 -3.92
N SER A 251 -13.78 -21.44 -4.01
CA SER A 251 -15.15 -21.88 -3.73
C SER A 251 -15.74 -22.52 -4.98
N ALA A 252 -15.74 -23.85 -4.97
CA ALA A 252 -16.36 -24.72 -5.95
C ALA A 252 -17.26 -25.75 -5.24
N ALA A 253 -17.96 -26.60 -6.00
CA ALA A 253 -18.68 -27.74 -5.44
C ALA A 253 -17.74 -28.64 -4.63
N SER A 254 -18.26 -29.23 -3.55
CA SER A 254 -17.47 -30.10 -2.67
C SER A 254 -16.79 -31.22 -3.45
N GLY A 255 -15.48 -31.39 -3.24
CA GLY A 255 -14.66 -32.38 -3.94
C GLY A 255 -14.39 -32.09 -5.42
N ALA A 256 -14.72 -30.91 -5.92
CA ALA A 256 -14.40 -30.52 -7.30
C ALA A 256 -12.89 -30.45 -7.51
N LEU A 257 -12.42 -31.06 -8.60
CA LEU A 257 -11.03 -30.95 -9.04
C LEU A 257 -10.79 -29.60 -9.69
N LEU A 258 -9.67 -28.96 -9.36
CA LEU A 258 -9.20 -27.74 -10.00
C LEU A 258 -8.21 -28.08 -11.13
N PRO A 259 -8.07 -27.23 -12.16
CA PRO A 259 -7.00 -27.40 -13.13
C PRO A 259 -5.62 -27.33 -12.48
N THR A 260 -4.72 -28.18 -12.97
CA THR A 260 -3.31 -28.25 -12.55
C THR A 260 -2.52 -27.00 -12.94
N ASP A 261 -3.01 -26.27 -13.94
CA ASP A 261 -2.45 -25.06 -14.53
C ASP A 261 -3.39 -23.86 -14.38
N LEU A 262 -4.32 -23.90 -13.40
CA LEU A 262 -5.26 -22.82 -13.13
C LEU A 262 -4.52 -21.48 -12.90
N ASP A 263 -4.90 -20.46 -13.66
CA ASP A 263 -4.47 -19.10 -13.38
C ASP A 263 -5.39 -18.45 -12.34
N THR A 264 -4.88 -17.46 -11.62
CA THR A 264 -5.68 -16.60 -10.76
C THR A 264 -5.29 -15.15 -10.99
N THR A 265 -6.27 -14.32 -11.30
CA THR A 265 -6.09 -12.89 -11.48
C THR A 265 -6.45 -12.15 -10.20
N PHE A 266 -5.63 -11.20 -9.81
CA PHE A 266 -5.88 -10.24 -8.74
C PHE A 266 -6.08 -8.86 -9.36
N LEU A 267 -7.26 -8.30 -9.19
CA LEU A 267 -7.64 -7.00 -9.74
C LEU A 267 -7.57 -5.95 -8.63
N SER A 268 -6.83 -4.86 -8.87
CA SER A 268 -6.76 -3.70 -7.98
C SER A 268 -6.78 -2.39 -8.75
N THR A 269 -6.66 -1.27 -8.04
CA THR A 269 -6.49 0.06 -8.62
C THR A 269 -5.18 0.23 -9.40
N TYR A 270 -4.18 -0.64 -9.19
CA TYR A 270 -2.93 -0.66 -9.97
C TYR A 270 -3.04 -1.52 -11.24
N GLY A 271 -4.15 -2.24 -11.44
CA GLY A 271 -4.40 -3.08 -12.60
C GLY A 271 -4.57 -4.55 -12.25
N ALA A 272 -4.42 -5.41 -13.26
CA ALA A 272 -4.57 -6.85 -13.15
C ALA A 272 -3.20 -7.54 -13.02
N TYR A 273 -3.04 -8.37 -12.00
CA TYR A 273 -1.90 -9.29 -11.88
C TYR A 273 -2.36 -10.73 -12.01
N VAL A 274 -1.74 -11.49 -12.91
CA VAL A 274 -2.06 -12.92 -13.12
C VAL A 274 -0.99 -13.77 -12.46
N SER A 275 -1.39 -14.54 -11.45
CA SER A 275 -0.59 -15.63 -10.90
C SER A 275 -0.88 -16.91 -11.66
N SER A 276 0.09 -17.35 -12.45
CA SER A 276 0.04 -18.62 -13.19
C SER A 276 0.69 -19.78 -12.44
N GLY A 277 0.50 -20.99 -12.96
CA GLY A 277 1.19 -22.21 -12.50
C GLY A 277 0.36 -23.08 -11.54
N GLY A 278 -0.96 -22.98 -11.59
CA GLY A 278 -1.87 -23.83 -10.81
C GLY A 278 -2.55 -23.10 -9.66
N ALA A 279 -3.57 -23.74 -9.10
CA ALA A 279 -4.31 -23.26 -7.94
C ALA A 279 -3.37 -23.13 -6.73
N LYS A 280 -3.18 -21.91 -6.23
CA LYS A 280 -2.32 -21.64 -5.06
C LYS A 280 -3.15 -21.55 -3.79
N THR A 281 -2.60 -21.96 -2.66
CA THR A 281 -3.23 -21.75 -1.35
C THR A 281 -2.86 -20.40 -0.73
N GLN A 282 -1.85 -19.73 -1.27
CA GLN A 282 -1.40 -18.41 -0.84
C GLN A 282 -0.72 -17.65 -1.98
N VAL A 283 -0.78 -16.32 -1.91
CA VAL A 283 -0.03 -15.42 -2.78
C VAL A 283 0.52 -14.24 -1.97
N LEU A 284 1.69 -13.76 -2.37
CA LEU A 284 2.29 -12.53 -1.87
C LEU A 284 1.98 -11.41 -2.86
N LEU A 285 1.33 -10.34 -2.41
CA LEU A 285 0.96 -9.20 -3.25
C LEU A 285 1.38 -7.88 -2.61
N HIS A 286 1.68 -6.88 -3.43
CA HIS A 286 1.88 -5.51 -2.99
C HIS A 286 0.66 -5.03 -2.22
N PRO A 287 0.80 -4.47 -1.01
CA PRO A 287 -0.33 -3.93 -0.26
C PRO A 287 -1.04 -2.83 -1.06
N VAL A 288 -2.37 -2.88 -1.12
CA VAL A 288 -3.19 -1.82 -1.74
C VAL A 288 -4.30 -1.48 -0.75
N PRO A 289 -4.47 -0.20 -0.35
CA PRO A 289 -5.50 0.17 0.63
C PRO A 289 -6.92 -0.17 0.17
N SER A 290 -7.20 -0.05 -1.13
CA SER A 290 -8.48 -0.46 -1.72
C SER A 290 -8.63 -1.98 -1.89
N GLY A 291 -7.59 -2.76 -1.59
CA GLY A 291 -7.56 -4.21 -1.70
C GLY A 291 -7.52 -4.76 -3.13
N TYR A 292 -7.62 -6.08 -3.20
CA TYR A 292 -7.73 -6.87 -4.43
C TYR A 292 -9.03 -7.65 -4.47
N ALA A 293 -9.64 -7.75 -5.64
CA ALA A 293 -10.61 -8.80 -5.91
C ALA A 293 -9.93 -9.96 -6.65
N GLY A 294 -10.09 -11.17 -6.11
CA GLY A 294 -9.60 -12.40 -6.73
C GLY A 294 -10.58 -12.93 -7.77
N VAL A 295 -10.05 -13.33 -8.92
CA VAL A 295 -10.80 -13.92 -10.03
C VAL A 295 -10.09 -15.19 -10.47
N ALA A 296 -10.79 -16.31 -10.52
CA ALA A 296 -10.23 -17.52 -11.10
C ALA A 296 -10.11 -17.35 -12.62
N GLY A 297 -9.01 -17.84 -13.19
CA GLY A 297 -8.72 -17.72 -14.62
C GLY A 297 -7.89 -16.50 -14.98
N LYS A 298 -7.43 -16.49 -16.23
CA LYS A 298 -6.60 -15.42 -16.80
C LYS A 298 -7.45 -14.29 -17.36
N TYR A 299 -7.54 -13.20 -16.61
CA TYR A 299 -8.15 -11.98 -17.09
C TYR A 299 -7.22 -11.27 -18.07
N ILE A 300 -7.78 -10.81 -19.18
CA ILE A 300 -7.08 -9.96 -20.14
C ILE A 300 -7.98 -8.76 -20.40
N ALA A 301 -7.52 -7.57 -20.03
CA ALA A 301 -8.26 -6.34 -20.25
C ALA A 301 -8.53 -6.12 -21.75
N PRO A 302 -9.71 -5.59 -22.13
CA PRO A 302 -9.98 -5.24 -23.51
C PRO A 302 -9.08 -4.06 -23.92
N ILE A 303 -8.63 -4.07 -25.18
CA ILE A 303 -7.92 -2.94 -25.78
C ILE A 303 -8.95 -2.12 -26.57
N PRO A 304 -9.12 -0.81 -26.32
CA PRO A 304 -10.03 0.02 -27.09
C PRO A 304 -9.75 -0.08 -28.60
N ASN A 305 -10.78 -0.38 -29.39
CA ASN A 305 -10.69 -0.62 -30.84
C ASN A 305 -9.74 -1.76 -31.27
N GLY A 306 -9.37 -2.63 -30.32
CA GLY A 306 -8.47 -3.76 -30.53
C GLY A 306 -9.14 -5.07 -30.15
N ASN A 307 -8.41 -5.91 -29.41
CA ASN A 307 -8.90 -7.20 -28.96
C ASN A 307 -9.87 -7.04 -27.77
N GLN A 308 -11.00 -7.76 -27.79
CA GLN A 308 -11.99 -7.84 -26.71
C GLN A 308 -11.40 -8.38 -25.39
N GLY A 309 -10.21 -8.99 -25.43
CA GLY A 309 -9.54 -9.52 -24.24
C GLY A 309 -10.22 -10.79 -23.74
N CYS A 310 -10.10 -11.08 -22.44
CA CYS A 310 -10.69 -12.20 -21.74
C CYS A 310 -11.30 -11.70 -20.44
N ILE A 311 -12.54 -11.24 -20.56
CA ILE A 311 -13.25 -10.57 -19.49
C ILE A 311 -14.32 -11.47 -18.85
N ASN A 312 -14.72 -12.56 -19.51
CA ASN A 312 -15.73 -13.48 -18.99
C ASN A 312 -15.33 -14.25 -17.73
N VAL A 313 -14.05 -14.30 -17.40
CA VAL A 313 -13.59 -14.85 -16.12
C VAL A 313 -14.02 -13.98 -14.94
N ASP A 314 -14.22 -12.68 -15.15
CA ASP A 314 -14.63 -11.72 -14.12
C ASP A 314 -16.16 -11.63 -14.02
N PRO A 315 -16.76 -12.00 -12.87
CA PRO A 315 -18.21 -11.89 -12.66
C PRO A 315 -18.79 -10.51 -12.94
N ALA A 316 -18.08 -9.43 -12.63
CA ALA A 316 -18.59 -8.07 -12.86
C ALA A 316 -18.72 -7.70 -14.35
N ALA A 317 -18.09 -8.45 -15.25
CA ALA A 317 -18.21 -8.24 -16.69
C ALA A 317 -19.51 -8.80 -17.29
N TRP A 318 -20.30 -9.56 -16.51
CA TRP A 318 -21.54 -10.20 -16.99
C TRP A 318 -22.74 -9.27 -16.77
N PRO A 319 -23.32 -8.66 -17.83
CA PRO A 319 -24.42 -7.71 -17.67
C PRO A 319 -25.72 -8.43 -17.25
N ALA A 320 -26.64 -7.68 -16.65
CA ALA A 320 -28.01 -8.16 -16.45
C ALA A 320 -28.67 -8.45 -17.81
N GLY A 321 -29.53 -9.45 -17.88
CA GLY A 321 -30.17 -9.82 -19.14
C GLY A 321 -31.05 -11.06 -19.02
N THR A 322 -31.57 -11.51 -20.17
CA THR A 322 -32.38 -12.73 -20.24
C THR A 322 -31.59 -13.81 -20.96
N VAL A 323 -31.37 -14.94 -20.30
CA VAL A 323 -30.70 -16.13 -20.86
C VAL A 323 -31.67 -17.29 -20.78
N ASN A 324 -31.92 -17.96 -21.90
CA ASN A 324 -32.85 -19.10 -21.97
C ASN A 324 -34.23 -18.82 -21.34
N GLY A 325 -34.76 -17.61 -21.53
CA GLY A 325 -36.06 -17.18 -21.00
C GLY A 325 -36.08 -16.83 -19.51
N LYS A 326 -34.93 -16.87 -18.81
CA LYS A 326 -34.81 -16.46 -17.40
C LYS A 326 -34.16 -15.10 -17.29
N ALA A 327 -34.77 -14.19 -16.53
CA ALA A 327 -34.18 -12.90 -16.20
C ALA A 327 -33.08 -13.09 -15.14
N LEU A 328 -31.90 -12.55 -15.41
CA LEU A 328 -30.71 -12.64 -14.58
C LEU A 328 -30.28 -11.24 -14.11
N ASN A 329 -29.82 -11.16 -12.87
CA ASN A 329 -29.14 -9.98 -12.35
C ASN A 329 -27.76 -9.80 -13.02
N ALA A 330 -27.17 -8.61 -12.89
CA ALA A 330 -25.78 -8.42 -13.27
C ALA A 330 -24.88 -9.27 -12.36
N GLY A 331 -23.77 -9.76 -12.91
CA GLY A 331 -22.81 -10.52 -12.14
C GLY A 331 -22.09 -9.62 -11.14
N VAL A 332 -21.76 -10.19 -9.99
CA VAL A 332 -21.12 -9.46 -8.88
C VAL A 332 -19.78 -10.11 -8.61
N ARG A 333 -18.71 -9.32 -8.75
CA ARG A 333 -17.37 -9.75 -8.32
C ARG A 333 -17.32 -9.78 -6.80
N MET A 334 -16.48 -10.63 -6.24
CA MET A 334 -16.18 -10.58 -4.80
C MET A 334 -15.71 -9.17 -4.39
N ASP A 335 -16.00 -8.81 -3.15
CA ASP A 335 -15.50 -7.57 -2.56
C ASP A 335 -13.97 -7.56 -2.53
N ASN A 336 -13.39 -6.37 -2.64
CA ASN A 336 -11.95 -6.22 -2.52
C ASN A 336 -11.50 -6.55 -1.09
N VAL A 337 -10.44 -7.34 -0.98
CA VAL A 337 -9.80 -7.70 0.27
C VAL A 337 -8.45 -6.98 0.36
N ALA A 338 -8.27 -6.19 1.41
CA ALA A 338 -7.03 -5.47 1.69
C ALA A 338 -6.27 -6.12 2.85
N ALA A 339 -4.95 -5.96 2.84
CA ALA A 339 -4.08 -6.33 3.94
C ALA A 339 -2.94 -5.30 4.03
N ALA A 340 -2.55 -4.97 5.26
CA ALA A 340 -1.42 -4.08 5.52
C ALA A 340 -0.09 -4.74 5.07
N PRO A 341 0.99 -3.97 4.87
CA PRO A 341 2.32 -4.54 4.66
C PRO A 341 2.67 -5.59 5.73
N GLN A 342 3.19 -6.75 5.33
CA GLN A 342 3.43 -7.94 6.18
C GLN A 342 2.19 -8.56 6.84
N GLY A 343 1.02 -7.94 6.68
CA GLY A 343 -0.25 -8.46 7.17
C GLY A 343 -0.75 -9.62 6.34
N SER A 344 -1.82 -10.24 6.84
CA SER A 344 -2.50 -11.33 6.14
C SER A 344 -4.00 -11.10 6.02
N ALA A 345 -4.58 -11.63 4.95
CA ALA A 345 -6.02 -11.70 4.75
C ALA A 345 -6.38 -12.97 3.96
N SER A 346 -7.66 -13.33 3.93
CA SER A 346 -8.17 -14.49 3.20
C SER A 346 -9.10 -14.06 2.08
N MET A 347 -8.97 -14.69 0.92
CA MET A 347 -9.85 -14.52 -0.24
C MET A 347 -10.53 -15.84 -0.59
N THR A 348 -11.84 -15.76 -0.82
CA THR A 348 -12.63 -16.87 -1.37
C THR A 348 -12.91 -16.58 -2.84
N ILE A 349 -12.24 -17.31 -3.73
CA ILE A 349 -12.28 -17.10 -5.18
C ILE A 349 -13.37 -17.99 -5.79
N PRO A 350 -14.42 -17.42 -6.39
CA PRO A 350 -15.51 -18.19 -6.96
C PRO A 350 -15.14 -18.87 -8.29
N LEU A 351 -15.66 -20.09 -8.48
CA LEU A 351 -15.53 -20.89 -9.69
C LEU A 351 -16.89 -21.49 -10.06
N GLY A 352 -17.10 -21.76 -11.35
CA GLY A 352 -18.20 -22.61 -11.80
C GLY A 352 -17.85 -24.09 -11.67
N SER A 353 -18.82 -24.92 -11.33
CA SER A 353 -18.63 -26.37 -11.16
C SER A 353 -19.52 -27.18 -12.09
N MET A 354 -19.01 -28.30 -12.59
CA MET A 354 -19.75 -29.24 -13.44
C MET A 354 -19.29 -30.68 -13.19
N THR A 355 -20.13 -31.65 -13.54
CA THR A 355 -19.74 -33.05 -13.64
C THR A 355 -19.33 -33.38 -15.07
N VAL A 356 -18.34 -34.25 -15.18
CA VAL A 356 -17.90 -34.83 -16.45
C VAL A 356 -17.59 -36.30 -16.27
N THR A 357 -18.01 -37.12 -17.23
CA THR A 357 -17.62 -38.52 -17.34
C THR A 357 -16.48 -38.64 -18.34
N VAL A 358 -15.32 -39.06 -17.86
CA VAL A 358 -14.09 -39.18 -18.66
C VAL A 358 -13.81 -40.67 -18.92
N PRO A 359 -13.44 -41.06 -20.16
CA PRO A 359 -12.98 -42.42 -20.43
C PRO A 359 -11.81 -42.82 -19.54
N SER A 360 -11.66 -44.13 -19.32
CA SER A 360 -10.60 -44.65 -18.46
C SER A 360 -9.23 -44.17 -18.91
N ASN A 361 -8.41 -43.77 -17.93
CA ASN A 361 -7.00 -43.41 -18.11
C ASN A 361 -6.76 -42.31 -19.16
N SER A 362 -7.62 -41.30 -19.24
CA SER A 362 -7.53 -40.22 -20.23
C SER A 362 -7.22 -38.88 -19.58
N TYR A 363 -6.43 -38.06 -20.27
CA TYR A 363 -6.19 -36.67 -19.88
C TYR A 363 -7.41 -35.82 -20.23
N LEU A 364 -7.86 -34.98 -19.29
CA LEU A 364 -8.98 -34.06 -19.49
C LEU A 364 -8.48 -32.62 -19.66
N PHE A 365 -9.01 -31.94 -20.67
CA PHE A 365 -8.71 -30.55 -20.99
C PHE A 365 -10.01 -29.75 -21.11
N ALA A 366 -9.96 -28.49 -20.69
CA ALA A 366 -11.01 -27.50 -20.94
C ALA A 366 -10.43 -26.38 -21.79
N VAL A 367 -11.01 -26.13 -22.96
CA VAL A 367 -10.60 -25.05 -23.86
C VAL A 367 -11.64 -23.96 -23.81
N SER A 368 -11.24 -22.75 -23.47
CA SER A 368 -12.15 -21.60 -23.51
C SER A 368 -12.55 -21.31 -24.95
N VAL A 369 -13.83 -21.02 -25.15
CA VAL A 369 -14.40 -20.70 -26.47
C VAL A 369 -15.29 -19.47 -26.35
N ALA A 370 -15.63 -18.88 -27.49
CA ALA A 370 -16.70 -17.89 -27.53
C ALA A 370 -18.01 -18.52 -27.02
N GLY A 371 -18.78 -17.76 -26.24
CA GLY A 371 -20.07 -18.21 -25.76
C GLY A 371 -21.07 -18.42 -26.89
N ALA A 372 -21.98 -19.38 -26.69
CA ALA A 372 -23.09 -19.59 -27.60
C ALA A 372 -23.97 -18.32 -27.70
N ALA A 373 -24.55 -18.08 -28.88
CA ALA A 373 -25.46 -16.96 -29.07
C ALA A 373 -26.60 -17.00 -28.02
N GLY A 374 -26.82 -15.87 -27.34
CA GLY A 374 -27.84 -15.76 -26.29
C GLY A 374 -27.40 -16.25 -24.89
N SER A 375 -26.16 -16.72 -24.71
CA SER A 375 -25.63 -17.07 -23.37
C SER A 375 -25.36 -15.85 -22.49
N GLY A 376 -25.16 -14.68 -23.10
CA GLY A 376 -24.75 -13.47 -22.40
C GLY A 376 -23.31 -13.49 -21.90
N ASP A 377 -22.49 -14.45 -22.37
CA ASP A 377 -21.05 -14.50 -22.11
C ASP A 377 -20.37 -13.25 -22.71
N PRO A 378 -19.68 -12.42 -21.89
CA PRO A 378 -19.05 -11.18 -22.36
C PRO A 378 -17.76 -11.42 -23.16
N GLY A 379 -17.34 -12.68 -23.31
CA GLY A 379 -16.33 -13.10 -24.27
C GLY A 379 -14.92 -13.28 -23.70
N CYS A 380 -14.17 -14.14 -24.39
CA CYS A 380 -12.74 -14.31 -24.23
C CYS A 380 -12.12 -14.67 -25.58
N ALA A 381 -11.32 -13.75 -26.10
CA ALA A 381 -10.73 -13.82 -27.42
C ALA A 381 -9.37 -14.53 -27.45
N ALA A 382 -8.72 -14.70 -26.30
CA ALA A 382 -7.61 -15.63 -26.14
C ALA A 382 -8.16 -16.91 -25.52
N ALA A 383 -8.06 -18.07 -26.16
CA ALA A 383 -8.63 -19.31 -25.62
C ALA A 383 -7.65 -20.01 -24.65
N PRO A 384 -7.64 -19.74 -23.33
CA PRO A 384 -6.84 -20.55 -22.42
C PRO A 384 -7.30 -22.00 -22.49
N THR A 385 -6.34 -22.91 -22.39
CA THR A 385 -6.60 -24.32 -22.19
C THR A 385 -6.13 -24.67 -20.79
N TYR A 386 -7.00 -25.32 -20.02
CA TYR A 386 -6.73 -25.83 -18.69
C TYR A 386 -6.70 -27.36 -18.70
N SER A 387 -5.81 -27.95 -17.90
CA SER A 387 -5.60 -29.39 -17.80
C SER A 387 -5.92 -29.90 -16.40
N PHE A 388 -6.66 -31.01 -16.32
CA PHE A 388 -6.95 -31.70 -15.06
C PHE A 388 -6.07 -32.94 -14.84
N GLY A 389 -5.08 -33.15 -15.71
CA GLY A 389 -4.30 -34.38 -15.71
C GLY A 389 -5.14 -35.60 -16.09
N LYS A 390 -4.69 -36.77 -15.65
CA LYS A 390 -5.25 -38.07 -16.02
C LYS A 390 -6.39 -38.46 -15.10
N LEU A 391 -7.58 -38.68 -15.65
CA LEU A 391 -8.81 -38.98 -14.92
C LEU A 391 -9.50 -40.24 -15.45
N SER A 392 -10.55 -40.69 -14.75
CA SER A 392 -11.40 -41.82 -15.15
C SER A 392 -12.77 -41.73 -14.48
N GLY A 393 -13.81 -42.12 -15.21
CA GLY A 393 -15.19 -42.17 -14.74
C GLY A 393 -15.79 -40.79 -14.48
N ALA A 394 -16.87 -40.76 -13.72
CA ALA A 394 -17.52 -39.51 -13.31
C ALA A 394 -16.64 -38.73 -12.33
N LYS A 395 -16.50 -37.43 -12.57
CA LYS A 395 -15.75 -36.47 -11.76
C LYS A 395 -16.51 -35.15 -11.68
N THR A 396 -16.37 -34.46 -10.57
CA THR A 396 -16.74 -33.05 -10.47
C THR A 396 -15.49 -32.22 -10.71
N ILE A 397 -15.58 -31.25 -11.61
CA ILE A 397 -14.50 -30.32 -11.92
C ILE A 397 -14.99 -28.88 -11.70
N ALA A 398 -14.04 -27.98 -11.44
CA ALA A 398 -14.30 -26.55 -11.40
C ALA A 398 -13.48 -25.82 -12.44
N LEU A 399 -14.07 -24.79 -13.04
CA LEU A 399 -13.43 -23.93 -14.03
C LEU A 399 -13.78 -22.47 -13.74
N PRO A 400 -12.94 -21.53 -14.20
CA PRO A 400 -13.33 -20.13 -14.26
C PRO A 400 -14.66 -19.92 -15.00
N TYR A 401 -15.34 -18.83 -14.67
CA TYR A 401 -16.52 -18.42 -15.43
C TYR A 401 -16.19 -18.18 -16.90
N GLY A 402 -17.19 -18.40 -17.76
CA GLY A 402 -17.02 -18.35 -19.22
C GLY A 402 -17.50 -19.63 -19.91
N SER A 403 -17.29 -19.68 -21.21
CA SER A 403 -17.68 -20.80 -22.06
C SER A 403 -16.51 -21.72 -22.39
N TRP A 404 -16.74 -23.01 -22.27
CA TRP A 404 -15.72 -24.06 -22.34
C TRP A 404 -16.16 -25.22 -23.23
N VAL A 405 -15.23 -25.77 -24.01
CA VAL A 405 -15.36 -27.09 -24.63
C VAL A 405 -14.40 -28.04 -23.96
N LEU A 406 -14.93 -29.17 -23.48
CA LEU A 406 -14.13 -30.21 -22.85
C LEU A 406 -13.61 -31.19 -23.89
N TYR A 407 -12.38 -31.63 -23.69
CA TYR A 407 -11.72 -32.64 -24.51
C TYR A 407 -11.06 -33.69 -23.65
N TYR A 408 -10.98 -34.93 -24.12
CA TYR A 408 -10.16 -35.97 -23.51
C TYR A 408 -9.16 -36.54 -24.51
N GLY A 409 -8.04 -37.08 -24.05
CA GLY A 409 -7.05 -37.70 -24.92
C GLY A 409 -6.04 -38.58 -24.19
N ALA A 410 -5.25 -39.34 -24.95
CA ALA A 410 -4.21 -40.21 -24.38
C ALA A 410 -2.94 -39.47 -23.95
N ASN A 411 -2.71 -38.26 -24.49
CA ASN A 411 -1.46 -37.51 -24.33
C ASN A 411 -1.64 -36.31 -23.39
N ALA A 412 -0.65 -36.10 -22.50
CA ALA A 412 -0.63 -34.98 -21.56
C ALA A 412 -0.57 -33.60 -22.23
N ASN A 413 -0.05 -33.52 -23.46
CA ASN A 413 0.03 -32.28 -24.25
C ASN A 413 -1.25 -31.98 -25.05
N GLY A 414 -2.29 -32.81 -24.94
CA GLY A 414 -3.55 -32.62 -25.67
C GLY A 414 -3.49 -32.99 -27.15
N SER A 415 -2.39 -33.58 -27.64
CA SER A 415 -2.30 -34.06 -29.02
C SER A 415 -3.29 -35.20 -29.25
N GLY A 416 -4.09 -35.09 -30.32
CA GLY A 416 -5.12 -36.07 -30.67
C GLY A 416 -6.33 -36.08 -29.73
N LYS A 417 -6.57 -34.99 -28.99
CA LYS A 417 -7.73 -34.90 -28.09
C LYS A 417 -9.06 -34.93 -28.85
N LEU A 418 -10.03 -35.65 -28.31
CA LEU A 418 -11.40 -35.77 -28.82
C LEU A 418 -12.36 -34.96 -27.95
N PRO A 419 -13.41 -34.35 -28.54
CA PRO A 419 -14.39 -33.62 -27.75
C PRO A 419 -15.15 -34.55 -26.80
N VAL A 420 -15.43 -34.08 -25.59
CA VAL A 420 -16.33 -34.76 -24.66
C VAL A 420 -17.78 -34.58 -25.15
N PRO A 421 -18.56 -35.66 -25.29
CA PRO A 421 -19.97 -35.58 -25.68
C PRO A 421 -20.82 -34.85 -24.62
N ALA A 422 -21.83 -34.10 -25.05
CA ALA A 422 -22.73 -33.39 -24.14
C ALA A 422 -23.47 -34.30 -23.15
N SER A 423 -23.77 -35.54 -23.52
CA SER A 423 -24.36 -36.54 -22.62
C SER A 423 -23.45 -36.94 -21.46
N SER A 424 -22.15 -36.67 -21.57
CA SER A 424 -21.16 -36.96 -20.53
C SER A 424 -20.92 -35.78 -19.58
N VAL A 425 -21.65 -34.67 -19.74
CA VAL A 425 -21.48 -33.45 -18.96
C VAL A 425 -22.79 -33.11 -18.24
N GLY A 426 -22.70 -32.78 -16.96
CA GLY A 426 -23.83 -32.31 -16.15
C GLY A 426 -23.47 -31.05 -15.38
N LEU A 427 -24.46 -30.20 -15.09
CA LEU A 427 -24.26 -29.03 -14.23
C LEU A 427 -24.48 -29.42 -12.77
N VAL A 428 -23.63 -28.91 -11.88
CA VAL A 428 -23.81 -29.06 -10.43
C VAL A 428 -24.56 -27.84 -9.91
N GLY A 429 -25.60 -28.08 -9.11
CA GLY A 429 -26.61 -27.07 -8.73
C GLY A 429 -26.04 -25.75 -8.19
N GLY A 430 -26.72 -24.64 -8.49
CA GLY A 430 -26.48 -23.30 -7.93
C GLY A 430 -25.78 -22.30 -8.86
N VAL A 431 -25.05 -22.78 -9.87
CA VAL A 431 -24.52 -21.93 -10.96
C VAL A 431 -25.55 -21.95 -12.08
N LEU A 432 -25.96 -20.77 -12.59
CA LEU A 432 -26.83 -20.66 -13.77
C LEU A 432 -26.08 -21.00 -15.06
N GLY A 433 -25.31 -22.08 -15.03
CA GLY A 433 -24.64 -22.58 -16.22
C GLY A 433 -25.65 -23.05 -17.25
N SER A 434 -25.29 -22.95 -18.52
CA SER A 434 -26.03 -23.58 -19.60
C SER A 434 -25.11 -24.55 -20.34
N VAL A 435 -25.62 -25.73 -20.66
CA VAL A 435 -24.93 -26.68 -21.54
C VAL A 435 -25.62 -26.59 -22.90
N THR A 436 -24.86 -26.24 -23.92
CA THR A 436 -25.34 -26.19 -25.31
C THR A 436 -24.47 -27.10 -26.17
N THR A 437 -25.08 -27.80 -27.12
CA THR A 437 -24.36 -28.68 -28.05
C THR A 437 -23.76 -27.86 -29.18
N ILE A 438 -22.47 -28.06 -29.49
CA ILE A 438 -21.93 -27.65 -30.79
C ILE A 438 -22.37 -28.69 -31.82
N LEU A 439 -22.73 -28.22 -33.02
CA LEU A 439 -23.06 -29.01 -34.22
C LEU A 439 -21.98 -30.04 -34.64
N ALA A 440 -20.83 -30.12 -33.96
CA ALA A 440 -19.73 -31.05 -34.21
C ALA A 440 -19.49 -32.08 -33.07
N GLY A 441 -20.48 -32.33 -32.21
CA GLY A 441 -20.46 -33.42 -31.22
C GLY A 441 -19.78 -33.10 -29.87
N GLY A 442 -19.15 -31.93 -29.72
CA GLY A 442 -18.62 -31.45 -28.44
C GLY A 442 -19.61 -30.58 -27.66
N ALA A 443 -19.63 -30.72 -26.34
CA ALA A 443 -20.42 -29.88 -25.44
C ALA A 443 -19.74 -28.51 -25.25
N THR A 444 -20.47 -27.41 -25.51
CA THR A 444 -20.10 -26.10 -24.95
C THR A 444 -20.83 -25.93 -23.63
N VAL A 445 -20.07 -25.67 -22.58
CA VAL A 445 -20.60 -25.38 -21.26
C VAL A 445 -20.30 -23.94 -20.93
N THR A 446 -21.33 -23.15 -20.70
CA THR A 446 -21.19 -21.82 -20.15
C THR A 446 -21.36 -21.89 -18.64
N LEU A 447 -20.34 -21.49 -17.91
CA LEU A 447 -20.38 -21.29 -16.46
C LEU A 447 -20.68 -19.81 -16.19
N ASP A 448 -21.92 -19.52 -15.83
CA ASP A 448 -22.43 -18.17 -15.63
C ASP A 448 -22.42 -17.79 -14.14
N PRO A 449 -21.77 -16.68 -13.75
CA PRO A 449 -21.72 -16.22 -12.36
C PRO A 449 -23.00 -15.50 -11.88
N ARG A 450 -23.92 -15.15 -12.77
CA ARG A 450 -25.11 -14.38 -12.43
C ARG A 450 -26.12 -15.21 -11.65
N THR A 451 -26.99 -14.51 -10.90
CA THR A 451 -28.13 -15.10 -10.17
C THR A 451 -29.45 -14.78 -10.86
N ALA A 452 -30.45 -15.66 -10.71
CA ALA A 452 -31.80 -15.40 -11.21
C ALA A 452 -32.43 -14.25 -10.42
N LYS A 453 -33.24 -13.45 -11.11
CA LYS A 453 -33.98 -12.36 -10.47
C LYS A 453 -35.18 -12.87 -9.67
#